data_AF-A0A954TIR6-F1
#
_entry.id   AF-A0A954TIR6-F1
#
_cell.length_a   1.000
_cell.length_b   1.000
_cell.length_c   1.000
_cell.angle_alpha   90.00
_cell.angle_beta   90.00
_cell.angle_gamma   90.00
#
_symmetry.space_group_name_H-M   'P 1'
#
loop_
_entity.id
_entity.type
_entity.pdbx_description
1 polymer ?
#
loop_
_entity_poly.entity_id
_entity_poly.type
_entity_poly.pdbx_seq_one_letter_code
_entity_poly.pdbx_strand_id
1 'polypeptide(L)'
;SRYTFAYPYPIAISVNGPVYGMEYPMICFNGPRPETDGTYSERTKYGLISVVIHEVGHNFFPMIVNSDERQWTWMDEGLNTFLQYLAEQEWEDHYPSRRGEPADIVGYMLSGQQVPIMTNSESILQFGNNAYAKPATALNVLRETVLGRELFDFAFKEYARRWKFKRPLPADFFRTMEDASGVDLDWFWRGWFYSTEHCDISIEDVTWSVPTDGDPDREADRKRQEKEAKTPSLSSSRNQPLPKRANQFPDLKDFYNSYDPDAATEESRDAYKRMLEKLSEEDKALLQNKSNFYTVKLANQGGLVMPVILRVTYQDQSEEIIRLPAEIWAADNLNAQASFISAKTMVQLELDPMRETADTNRDNNYFPPKLEPSRFELYQRSESNRGGGDNPMRAQRKREEAKQKKQAESAAKEKEVKSSEE
;
A
#
# COMPACT_ATOMS: atom_id res chain seq x y z
N SER A 1 -19.66 17.13 -14.41
CA SER A 1 -18.58 16.33 -13.81
C SER A 1 -19.11 14.96 -13.39
N ARG A 2 -18.30 13.90 -13.52
CA ARG A 2 -18.61 12.54 -13.04
C ARG A 2 -18.63 12.49 -11.51
N TYR A 3 -17.66 13.12 -10.88
CA TYR A 3 -17.39 13.09 -9.43
C TYR A 3 -18.05 14.24 -8.65
N THR A 4 -18.54 15.29 -9.31
CA THR A 4 -19.20 16.44 -8.67
C THR A 4 -20.54 16.80 -9.34
N PHE A 5 -20.73 18.05 -9.79
CA PHE A 5 -21.91 18.51 -10.51
C PHE A 5 -21.54 19.07 -11.90
N ALA A 6 -22.54 19.47 -12.69
CA ALA A 6 -22.29 20.18 -13.94
C ALA A 6 -21.82 21.60 -13.66
N TYR A 7 -20.72 22.02 -14.30
CA TYR A 7 -20.23 23.40 -14.17
C TYR A 7 -21.34 24.36 -14.58
N PRO A 8 -21.76 25.30 -13.70
CA PRO A 8 -22.98 26.08 -13.90
C PRO A 8 -22.80 27.29 -14.81
N TYR A 9 -21.54 27.68 -15.10
CA TYR A 9 -21.25 28.87 -15.90
C TYR A 9 -20.96 28.51 -17.36
N PRO A 10 -21.29 29.38 -18.32
CA PRO A 10 -21.14 29.10 -19.74
C PRO A 10 -19.69 29.17 -20.23
N ILE A 11 -18.78 29.76 -19.44
CA ILE A 11 -17.40 30.06 -19.84
C ILE A 11 -16.47 29.72 -18.68
N ALA A 12 -15.34 29.08 -18.99
CA ALA A 12 -14.18 28.95 -18.12
C ALA A 12 -12.93 29.36 -18.92
N ILE A 13 -12.09 30.23 -18.35
CA ILE A 13 -10.94 30.81 -19.04
C ILE A 13 -9.66 30.27 -18.42
N SER A 14 -8.83 29.62 -19.22
CA SER A 14 -7.45 29.31 -18.87
C SER A 14 -6.53 30.22 -19.67
N VAL A 15 -5.82 31.11 -18.98
CA VAL A 15 -4.87 32.03 -19.60
C VAL A 15 -3.47 31.69 -19.12
N ASN A 16 -2.49 31.88 -20.00
CA ASN A 16 -1.11 31.82 -19.55
C ASN A 16 -0.78 33.10 -18.75
N GLY A 17 -0.19 32.92 -17.56
CA GLY A 17 0.15 34.01 -16.66
C GLY A 17 1.61 34.00 -16.19
N PRO A 18 2.04 35.07 -15.48
CA PRO A 18 3.37 35.14 -14.86
C PRO A 18 3.50 34.26 -13.60
N VAL A 19 2.38 33.80 -13.04
CA VAL A 19 2.32 32.88 -11.90
C VAL A 19 2.20 31.45 -12.42
N TYR A 20 2.77 30.49 -11.69
CA TYR A 20 2.77 29.08 -12.09
C TYR A 20 1.35 28.49 -12.14
N GLY A 21 0.53 28.79 -11.12
CA GLY A 21 -0.89 28.46 -11.00
C GLY A 21 -1.55 29.52 -10.11
N MET A 22 -2.77 29.96 -10.46
CA MET A 22 -3.60 30.82 -9.62
C MET A 22 -5.04 30.79 -10.13
N GLU A 23 -5.95 30.49 -9.22
CA GLU A 23 -7.36 30.30 -9.44
C GLU A 23 -8.17 31.56 -9.06
N TYR A 24 -8.97 32.06 -10.00
CA TYR A 24 -10.04 33.00 -9.71
C TYR A 24 -11.36 32.44 -10.28
N PRO A 25 -12.52 32.88 -9.78
CA PRO A 25 -13.80 32.45 -10.34
C PRO A 25 -13.85 32.68 -11.86
N MET A 26 -14.04 31.59 -12.62
CA MET A 26 -14.13 31.55 -14.09
C MET A 26 -12.84 31.90 -14.87
N ILE A 27 -11.73 32.25 -14.21
CA ILE A 27 -10.45 32.54 -14.87
C ILE A 27 -9.26 32.03 -14.05
N CYS A 28 -8.38 31.24 -14.66
CA CYS A 28 -7.14 30.80 -14.04
C CYS A 28 -5.90 31.19 -14.85
N PHE A 29 -4.80 31.43 -14.13
CA PHE A 29 -3.49 31.71 -14.69
C PHE A 29 -2.61 30.48 -14.59
N ASN A 30 -2.06 30.03 -15.72
CA ASN A 30 -1.32 28.77 -15.80
C ASN A 30 0.06 28.98 -16.43
N GLY A 31 1.06 28.29 -15.91
CA GLY A 31 2.39 28.15 -16.49
C GLY A 31 2.86 26.69 -16.44
N PRO A 32 4.03 26.36 -17.02
CA PRO A 32 4.97 27.23 -17.75
C PRO A 32 4.68 27.37 -19.27
N ARG A 33 5.40 28.28 -19.96
CA ARG A 33 5.42 28.34 -21.45
C ARG A 33 6.44 27.35 -22.04
N PRO A 34 6.25 26.92 -23.30
CA PRO A 34 7.33 26.35 -24.08
C PRO A 34 8.54 27.30 -24.19
N GLU A 35 9.68 26.74 -24.53
CA GLU A 35 10.89 27.48 -24.89
C GLU A 35 10.64 28.38 -26.12
N THR A 36 11.51 29.37 -26.35
CA THR A 36 11.35 30.34 -27.45
C THR A 36 11.35 29.69 -28.85
N ASP A 37 11.98 28.53 -29.00
CA ASP A 37 12.00 27.73 -30.23
C ASP A 37 10.80 26.77 -30.35
N GLY A 38 9.83 26.89 -29.45
CA GLY A 38 8.63 26.04 -29.39
C GLY A 38 8.90 24.62 -28.91
N THR A 39 10.10 24.31 -28.39
CA THR A 39 10.38 23.02 -27.73
C THR A 39 10.01 23.08 -26.25
N TYR A 40 9.92 21.91 -25.62
CA TYR A 40 9.65 21.82 -24.19
C TYR A 40 10.18 20.50 -23.62
N SER A 41 10.46 20.49 -22.31
CA SER A 41 10.83 19.27 -21.61
C SER A 41 9.61 18.43 -21.23
N GLU A 42 9.82 17.16 -20.91
CA GLU A 42 8.79 16.29 -20.33
C GLU A 42 8.18 16.91 -19.06
N ARG A 43 9.02 17.45 -18.17
CA ARG A 43 8.59 18.18 -16.97
C ARG A 43 7.69 19.37 -17.31
N THR A 44 8.00 20.10 -18.37
CA THR A 44 7.20 21.24 -18.85
C THR A 44 5.84 20.77 -19.36
N LYS A 45 5.79 19.68 -20.14
CA LYS A 45 4.53 19.08 -20.66
C LYS A 45 3.60 18.73 -19.50
N TYR A 46 4.03 17.82 -18.63
CA TYR A 46 3.18 17.31 -17.55
C TYR A 46 2.92 18.37 -16.48
N GLY A 47 3.90 19.23 -16.19
CA GLY A 47 3.71 20.36 -15.28
C GLY A 47 2.58 21.29 -15.74
N LEU A 48 2.55 21.67 -17.02
CA LEU A 48 1.48 22.54 -17.55
C LEU A 48 0.12 21.83 -17.54
N ILE A 49 0.05 20.57 -17.98
CA ILE A 49 -1.22 19.82 -18.01
C ILE A 49 -1.79 19.69 -16.60
N SER A 50 -0.97 19.24 -15.63
CA SER A 50 -1.36 19.08 -14.23
C SER A 50 -1.84 20.39 -13.59
N VAL A 51 -1.13 21.49 -13.82
CA VAL A 51 -1.54 22.82 -13.33
C VAL A 51 -2.88 23.21 -13.94
N VAL A 52 -3.05 23.10 -15.26
CA VAL A 52 -4.34 23.44 -15.89
C VAL A 52 -5.48 22.61 -15.33
N ILE A 53 -5.26 21.31 -15.09
CA ILE A 53 -6.26 20.45 -14.44
C ILE A 53 -6.58 20.96 -13.03
N HIS A 54 -5.56 21.28 -12.22
CA HIS A 54 -5.69 21.79 -10.86
C HIS A 54 -6.46 23.11 -10.82
N GLU A 55 -6.00 24.11 -11.56
CA GLU A 55 -6.61 25.45 -11.54
C GLU A 55 -8.03 25.46 -12.11
N VAL A 56 -8.31 24.64 -13.12
CA VAL A 56 -9.68 24.46 -13.62
C VAL A 56 -10.53 23.72 -12.58
N GLY A 57 -9.97 22.75 -11.87
CA GLY A 57 -10.61 22.04 -10.78
C GLY A 57 -11.09 22.98 -9.67
N HIS A 58 -10.35 24.06 -9.41
CA HIS A 58 -10.71 25.05 -8.40
C HIS A 58 -12.05 25.76 -8.65
N ASN A 59 -12.55 25.75 -9.90
CA ASN A 59 -13.91 26.19 -10.19
C ASN A 59 -14.97 25.45 -9.36
N PHE A 60 -14.72 24.21 -8.96
CA PHE A 60 -15.61 23.44 -8.09
C PHE A 60 -15.28 23.68 -6.61
N PHE A 61 -14.00 23.56 -6.23
CA PHE A 61 -13.52 23.72 -4.86
C PHE A 61 -12.33 24.71 -4.82
N PRO A 62 -12.44 25.90 -4.22
CA PRO A 62 -13.54 26.37 -3.39
C PRO A 62 -14.60 27.19 -4.15
N MET A 63 -14.43 27.48 -5.44
CA MET A 63 -15.16 28.61 -6.06
C MET A 63 -16.68 28.45 -6.06
N ILE A 64 -17.20 27.22 -6.13
CA ILE A 64 -18.65 26.94 -6.04
C ILE A 64 -19.01 26.30 -4.70
N VAL A 65 -18.20 25.38 -4.20
CA VAL A 65 -18.33 24.81 -2.85
C VAL A 65 -17.32 25.55 -1.95
N ASN A 66 -17.78 26.60 -1.28
CA ASN A 66 -16.95 27.67 -0.74
C ASN A 66 -16.45 27.36 0.69
N SER A 67 -15.27 26.77 0.80
CA SER A 67 -14.57 26.57 2.07
C SER A 67 -13.84 27.83 2.54
N ASP A 68 -13.59 27.93 3.84
CA ASP A 68 -12.75 28.97 4.44
C ASP A 68 -11.27 28.57 4.34
N GLU A 69 -10.64 28.91 3.22
CA GLU A 69 -9.24 28.58 2.92
C GLU A 69 -8.26 29.01 4.02
N ARG A 70 -8.52 30.15 4.67
CA ARG A 70 -7.64 30.71 5.73
C ARG A 70 -7.69 29.91 7.03
N GLN A 71 -8.73 29.09 7.20
CA GLN A 71 -8.85 28.16 8.32
C GLN A 71 -8.50 26.74 7.91
N TRP A 72 -8.97 26.32 6.73
CA TRP A 72 -8.98 24.91 6.30
C TRP A 72 -8.47 24.75 4.87
N THR A 73 -7.23 25.17 4.59
CA THR A 73 -6.62 25.13 3.24
C THR A 73 -6.75 23.77 2.55
N TRP A 74 -6.71 22.67 3.30
CA TRP A 74 -6.86 21.32 2.71
C TRP A 74 -8.23 21.10 2.03
N MET A 75 -9.28 21.81 2.44
CA MET A 75 -10.58 21.69 1.78
C MET A 75 -10.55 22.25 0.36
N ASP A 76 -9.69 23.23 0.13
CA ASP A 76 -9.49 23.85 -1.17
C ASP A 76 -8.49 22.99 -1.94
N GLU A 77 -7.30 22.82 -1.37
CA GLU A 77 -6.15 22.24 -2.05
C GLU A 77 -6.16 20.72 -2.09
N GLY A 78 -6.56 20.09 -0.99
CA GLY A 78 -6.60 18.64 -0.85
C GLY A 78 -7.73 18.00 -1.64
N LEU A 79 -8.95 18.54 -1.55
CA LEU A 79 -10.09 18.06 -2.33
C LEU A 79 -9.84 18.25 -3.84
N ASN A 80 -9.26 19.39 -4.23
CA ASN A 80 -8.92 19.67 -5.60
C ASN A 80 -7.78 18.78 -6.11
N THR A 81 -6.72 18.58 -5.31
CA THR A 81 -5.61 17.66 -5.65
C THR A 81 -6.10 16.23 -5.84
N PHE A 82 -7.05 15.77 -5.03
CA PHE A 82 -7.65 14.44 -5.21
C PHE A 82 -8.38 14.33 -6.57
N LEU A 83 -9.18 15.34 -6.94
CA LEU A 83 -9.85 15.34 -8.25
C LEU A 83 -8.87 15.51 -9.42
N GLN A 84 -7.81 16.30 -9.22
CA GLN A 84 -6.70 16.42 -10.18
C GLN A 84 -6.09 15.04 -10.40
N TYR A 85 -5.77 14.30 -9.34
CA TYR A 85 -5.22 12.95 -9.44
C TYR A 85 -6.10 12.04 -10.30
N LEU A 86 -7.41 12.00 -10.05
CA LEU A 86 -8.33 11.21 -10.86
C LEU A 86 -8.38 11.64 -12.33
N ALA A 87 -8.35 12.95 -12.60
CA ALA A 87 -8.37 13.49 -13.97
C ALA A 87 -7.06 13.21 -14.71
N GLU A 88 -5.91 13.25 -14.02
CA GLU A 88 -4.61 12.87 -14.57
C GLU A 88 -4.55 11.38 -14.93
N GLN A 89 -5.09 10.51 -14.08
CA GLN A 89 -5.19 9.07 -14.37
C GLN A 89 -6.13 8.75 -15.54
N GLU A 90 -7.10 9.63 -15.85
CA GLU A 90 -7.98 9.51 -17.02
C GLU A 90 -7.40 10.16 -18.29
N TRP A 91 -6.27 10.89 -18.19
CA TRP A 91 -5.72 11.67 -19.31
C TRP A 91 -4.96 10.82 -20.32
N GLU A 92 -4.01 10.01 -19.86
CA GLU A 92 -3.26 9.04 -20.68
C GLU A 92 -2.74 7.89 -19.82
N ASP A 93 -2.48 6.73 -20.44
CA ASP A 93 -1.87 5.59 -19.74
C ASP A 93 -0.53 5.97 -19.13
N HIS A 94 -0.29 5.55 -17.89
CA HIS A 94 0.96 5.83 -17.15
C HIS A 94 1.26 7.33 -16.98
N TYR A 95 0.24 8.18 -16.86
CA TYR A 95 0.43 9.59 -16.51
C TYR A 95 1.25 9.71 -15.21
N PRO A 96 2.33 10.53 -15.18
CA PRO A 96 3.23 10.65 -14.04
C PRO A 96 2.64 11.54 -12.93
N SER A 97 1.47 11.15 -12.45
CA SER A 97 0.73 11.86 -11.41
C SER A 97 1.53 11.89 -10.11
N ARG A 98 1.25 12.90 -9.30
CA ARG A 98 1.84 13.05 -7.97
C ARG A 98 0.71 13.22 -6.96
N ARG A 99 0.95 12.90 -5.69
CA ARG A 99 0.01 13.19 -4.59
C ARG A 99 -1.33 12.44 -4.72
N GLY A 100 -1.26 11.11 -4.66
CA GLY A 100 -2.44 10.24 -4.65
C GLY A 100 -2.07 8.83 -4.21
N GLU A 101 -1.04 8.25 -4.82
CA GLU A 101 -0.54 6.93 -4.44
C GLU A 101 0.00 6.90 -2.99
N PRO A 102 -0.36 5.89 -2.18
CA PRO A 102 0.06 5.80 -0.78
C PRO A 102 1.58 5.68 -0.61
N ALA A 103 2.26 5.01 -1.54
CA ALA A 103 3.71 4.85 -1.50
C ALA A 103 4.48 6.19 -1.57
N ASP A 104 3.92 7.21 -2.22
CA ASP A 104 4.60 8.49 -2.43
C ASP A 104 4.58 9.39 -1.18
N ILE A 105 3.66 9.16 -0.24
CA ILE A 105 3.53 9.99 0.98
C ILE A 105 4.36 9.47 2.16
N VAL A 106 4.87 8.23 2.09
CA VAL A 106 5.59 7.55 3.20
C VAL A 106 6.68 8.42 3.81
N GLY A 107 7.51 9.07 2.97
CA GLY A 107 8.59 9.92 3.47
C GLY A 107 8.11 11.15 4.26
N TYR A 108 6.93 11.69 3.94
CA TYR A 108 6.30 12.75 4.72
C TYR A 108 5.68 12.21 6.01
N MET A 109 5.03 11.06 5.96
CA MET A 109 4.39 10.43 7.13
C MET A 109 5.40 10.05 8.22
N LEU A 110 6.62 9.67 7.84
CA LEU A 110 7.76 9.43 8.76
C LEU A 110 8.44 10.71 9.25
N SER A 111 8.11 11.87 8.67
CA SER A 111 8.79 13.13 8.99
C SER A 111 8.44 13.61 10.39
N GLY A 112 9.42 14.09 11.14
CA GLY A 112 9.19 14.85 12.38
C GLY A 112 8.70 16.29 12.14
N GLN A 113 8.68 16.77 10.89
CA GLN A 113 8.25 18.12 10.53
C GLN A 113 6.83 18.14 9.96
N GLN A 114 5.88 17.63 10.73
CA GLN A 114 4.47 17.55 10.34
C GLN A 114 3.56 18.08 11.44
N VAL A 115 2.37 18.47 11.02
CA VAL A 115 1.25 18.87 11.88
C VAL A 115 -0.01 18.19 11.33
N PRO A 116 -1.09 18.03 12.12
CA PRO A 116 -2.36 17.49 11.60
C PRO A 116 -2.87 18.29 10.39
N ILE A 117 -3.62 17.65 9.48
CA ILE A 117 -4.26 18.33 8.34
C ILE A 117 -5.19 19.46 8.83
N MET A 118 -5.82 19.25 9.98
CA MET A 118 -6.71 20.21 10.63
C MET A 118 -5.98 21.38 11.33
N THR A 119 -4.70 21.60 11.04
CA THR A 119 -3.96 22.75 11.57
C THR A 119 -4.35 24.02 10.81
N ASN A 120 -4.48 25.14 11.52
CA ASN A 120 -4.73 26.43 10.89
C ASN A 120 -3.64 26.76 9.87
N SER A 121 -4.05 27.33 8.73
CA SER A 121 -3.24 27.61 7.55
C SER A 121 -1.94 28.38 7.83
N GLU A 122 -1.97 29.33 8.77
CA GLU A 122 -0.79 30.14 9.11
C GLU A 122 0.29 29.36 9.89
N SER A 123 -0.06 28.18 10.41
CA SER A 123 0.83 27.32 11.20
C SER A 123 1.23 26.02 10.49
N ILE A 124 0.86 25.84 9.22
CA ILE A 124 1.15 24.61 8.48
C ILE A 124 2.65 24.47 8.23
N LEU A 125 3.21 23.32 8.65
CA LEU A 125 4.54 22.88 8.24
C LEU A 125 4.45 22.05 6.96
N GLN A 126 5.47 22.15 6.09
CA GLN A 126 5.50 21.45 4.80
C GLN A 126 4.19 21.62 4.01
N PHE A 127 3.81 22.88 3.72
CA PHE A 127 2.52 23.26 3.13
C PHE A 127 2.06 22.37 1.97
N GLY A 128 2.94 22.08 1.00
CA GLY A 128 2.62 21.22 -0.14
C GLY A 128 2.26 19.78 0.25
N ASN A 129 2.82 19.23 1.32
CA ASN A 129 2.48 17.90 1.79
C ASN A 129 1.23 17.91 2.67
N ASN A 130 1.11 18.87 3.59
CA ASN A 130 -0.01 18.92 4.53
C ASN A 130 -1.33 19.34 3.87
N ALA A 131 -1.32 20.39 3.04
CA ALA A 131 -2.53 20.94 2.43
C ALA A 131 -2.96 20.21 1.14
N TYR A 132 -2.02 19.57 0.42
CA TYR A 132 -2.30 18.90 -0.86
C TYR A 132 -2.11 17.39 -0.77
N ALA A 133 -0.89 16.94 -0.47
CA ALA A 133 -0.52 15.54 -0.66
C ALA A 133 -1.18 14.57 0.31
N LYS A 134 -1.07 14.81 1.63
CA LYS A 134 -1.66 13.93 2.65
C LYS A 134 -3.19 13.84 2.54
N PRO A 135 -3.95 14.95 2.35
CA PRO A 135 -5.40 14.85 2.12
C PRO A 135 -5.74 14.09 0.83
N ALA A 136 -5.05 14.35 -0.28
CA ALA A 136 -5.32 13.65 -1.54
C ALA A 136 -5.02 12.15 -1.45
N THR A 137 -3.89 11.78 -0.85
CA THR A 137 -3.55 10.38 -0.58
C THR A 137 -4.56 9.74 0.39
N ALA A 138 -4.96 10.43 1.46
CA ALA A 138 -5.99 9.91 2.37
C ALA A 138 -7.30 9.62 1.61
N LEU A 139 -7.77 10.54 0.77
CA LEU A 139 -8.99 10.33 -0.02
C LEU A 139 -8.84 9.21 -1.04
N ASN A 140 -7.66 9.04 -1.63
CA ASN A 140 -7.37 7.93 -2.52
C ASN A 140 -7.38 6.57 -1.78
N VAL A 141 -6.78 6.50 -0.58
CA VAL A 141 -6.86 5.32 0.30
C VAL A 141 -8.30 5.03 0.71
N LEU A 142 -9.06 6.06 1.09
CA LEU A 142 -10.47 5.92 1.44
C LEU A 142 -11.29 5.37 0.27
N ARG A 143 -10.98 5.81 -0.96
CA ARG A 143 -11.65 5.37 -2.18
C ARG A 143 -11.27 3.96 -2.62
N GLU A 144 -10.00 3.63 -2.68
CA GLU A 144 -9.52 2.36 -3.25
C GLU A 144 -9.55 1.22 -2.23
N THR A 145 -9.25 1.52 -0.98
CA THR A 145 -8.98 0.51 0.05
C THR A 145 -10.12 0.31 1.04
N VAL A 146 -10.80 1.40 1.44
CA VAL A 146 -11.78 1.38 2.55
C VAL A 146 -13.22 1.27 2.05
N LEU A 147 -13.68 2.23 1.24
CA LEU A 147 -15.08 2.29 0.76
C LEU A 147 -15.29 1.58 -0.58
N GLY A 148 -14.24 1.52 -1.40
CA GLY A 148 -14.38 1.18 -2.81
C GLY A 148 -14.92 2.36 -3.65
N ARG A 149 -14.65 2.31 -4.95
CA ARG A 149 -14.92 3.42 -5.87
C ARG A 149 -16.39 3.81 -5.93
N GLU A 150 -17.30 2.85 -5.94
CA GLU A 150 -18.74 3.12 -6.11
C GLU A 150 -19.31 3.94 -4.95
N LEU A 151 -19.09 3.48 -3.71
CA LEU A 151 -19.58 4.17 -2.52
C LEU A 151 -18.88 5.51 -2.32
N PHE A 152 -17.56 5.54 -2.48
CA PHE A 152 -16.79 6.78 -2.36
C PHE A 152 -17.25 7.82 -3.40
N ASP A 153 -17.32 7.45 -4.67
CA ASP A 153 -17.68 8.38 -5.75
C ASP A 153 -19.12 8.90 -5.58
N PHE A 154 -20.03 8.05 -5.10
CA PHE A 154 -21.38 8.45 -4.73
C PHE A 154 -21.37 9.48 -3.59
N ALA A 155 -20.69 9.19 -2.49
CA ALA A 155 -20.66 10.03 -1.29
C ALA A 155 -19.97 11.38 -1.54
N PHE A 156 -18.83 11.37 -2.25
CA PHE A 156 -18.11 12.59 -2.61
C PHE A 156 -18.94 13.49 -3.53
N LYS A 157 -19.65 12.88 -4.49
CA LYS A 157 -20.56 13.60 -5.39
C LYS A 157 -21.74 14.20 -4.64
N GLU A 158 -22.26 13.49 -3.65
CA GLU A 158 -23.35 13.96 -2.82
C GLU A 158 -22.90 15.15 -1.96
N TYR A 159 -21.69 15.13 -1.39
CA TYR A 159 -21.09 16.30 -0.75
C TYR A 159 -21.05 17.50 -1.67
N ALA A 160 -20.49 17.34 -2.88
CA ALA A 160 -20.41 18.44 -3.85
C ALA A 160 -21.81 19.01 -4.19
N ARG A 161 -22.84 18.16 -4.29
CA ARG A 161 -24.22 18.59 -4.57
C ARG A 161 -24.87 19.30 -3.40
N ARG A 162 -24.77 18.76 -2.18
CA ARG A 162 -25.37 19.33 -0.97
C ARG A 162 -24.82 20.73 -0.67
N TRP A 163 -23.54 20.93 -0.94
CA TRP A 163 -22.79 22.13 -0.59
C TRP A 163 -22.53 23.07 -1.77
N LYS A 164 -23.08 22.77 -2.95
CA LYS A 164 -23.06 23.68 -4.10
C LYS A 164 -23.64 25.05 -3.72
N PHE A 165 -22.87 26.12 -3.93
CA PHE A 165 -23.20 27.50 -3.56
C PHE A 165 -23.39 27.75 -2.06
N LYS A 166 -22.79 26.91 -1.21
CA LYS A 166 -22.80 27.04 0.24
C LYS A 166 -21.37 27.06 0.79
N ARG A 167 -21.26 27.23 2.12
CA ARG A 167 -19.99 27.27 2.84
C ARG A 167 -19.86 26.12 3.84
N PRO A 168 -19.35 24.94 3.44
CA PRO A 168 -19.14 23.82 4.34
C PRO A 168 -17.94 24.05 5.28
N LEU A 169 -18.02 23.46 6.47
CA LEU A 169 -16.89 23.22 7.35
C LEU A 169 -16.36 21.78 7.14
N PRO A 170 -15.15 21.44 7.65
CA PRO A 170 -14.63 20.07 7.60
C PRO A 170 -15.62 19.00 8.08
N ALA A 171 -16.33 19.27 9.17
CA ALA A 171 -17.32 18.34 9.72
C ALA A 171 -18.49 18.07 8.77
N ASP A 172 -18.83 19.01 7.89
CA ASP A 172 -19.88 18.83 6.88
C ASP A 172 -19.45 17.87 5.77
N PHE A 173 -18.15 17.89 5.42
CA PHE A 173 -17.55 16.92 4.52
C PHE A 173 -17.56 15.52 5.15
N PHE A 174 -16.98 15.38 6.35
CA PHE A 174 -16.91 14.09 7.06
C PHE A 174 -18.29 13.45 7.24
N ARG A 175 -19.26 14.21 7.76
CA ARG A 175 -20.64 13.73 7.93
C ARG A 175 -21.31 13.35 6.62
N THR A 176 -21.05 14.08 5.54
CA THR A 176 -21.65 13.72 4.24
C THR A 176 -21.04 12.43 3.70
N MET A 177 -19.73 12.24 3.86
CA MET A 177 -19.06 11.01 3.44
C MET A 177 -19.61 9.80 4.21
N GLU A 178 -19.83 9.92 5.52
CA GLU A 178 -20.42 8.85 6.35
C GLU A 178 -21.90 8.62 6.05
N ASP A 179 -22.72 9.67 6.05
CA ASP A 179 -24.17 9.57 5.80
C ASP A 179 -24.48 8.98 4.42
N ALA A 180 -23.75 9.38 3.39
CA ALA A 180 -24.00 8.90 2.02
C ALA A 180 -23.39 7.51 1.75
N SER A 181 -22.30 7.13 2.44
CA SER A 181 -21.71 5.79 2.29
C SER A 181 -22.34 4.74 3.22
N GLY A 182 -22.92 5.16 4.34
CA GLY A 182 -23.43 4.28 5.39
C GLY A 182 -22.32 3.60 6.22
N VAL A 183 -21.09 4.10 6.16
CA VAL A 183 -19.91 3.54 6.84
C VAL A 183 -19.42 4.51 7.91
N ASP A 184 -19.07 3.98 9.08
CA ASP A 184 -18.42 4.74 10.15
C ASP A 184 -16.95 5.00 9.79
N LEU A 185 -16.59 6.28 9.66
CA LEU A 185 -15.27 6.73 9.25
C LEU A 185 -14.57 7.56 10.33
N ASP A 186 -15.08 7.58 11.57
CA ASP A 186 -14.52 8.38 12.67
C ASP A 186 -13.04 8.03 12.90
N TRP A 187 -12.70 6.73 12.87
CA TRP A 187 -11.32 6.24 13.00
C TRP A 187 -10.42 6.77 11.88
N PHE A 188 -10.96 6.83 10.65
CA PHE A 188 -10.23 7.27 9.46
C PHE A 188 -9.96 8.77 9.53
N TRP A 189 -10.97 9.58 9.84
CA TRP A 189 -10.82 11.03 10.00
C TRP A 189 -9.87 11.36 11.14
N ARG A 190 -10.03 10.70 12.30
CA ARG A 190 -9.14 10.91 13.45
C ARG A 190 -7.68 10.63 13.10
N GLY A 191 -7.42 9.50 12.45
CA GLY A 191 -6.06 9.10 12.06
C GLY A 191 -5.44 10.00 10.99
N TRP A 192 -6.13 10.19 9.87
CA TRP A 192 -5.54 10.93 8.74
C TRP A 192 -5.56 12.45 8.93
N PHE A 193 -6.62 13.02 9.54
CA PHE A 193 -6.84 14.47 9.55
C PHE A 193 -6.46 15.14 10.87
N TYR A 194 -6.64 14.43 11.99
CA TYR A 194 -6.42 15.00 13.32
C TYR A 194 -5.12 14.54 14.01
N SER A 195 -4.38 13.59 13.42
CA SER A 195 -3.11 13.10 13.96
C SER A 195 -1.93 13.23 12.99
N THR A 196 -0.74 13.01 13.54
CA THR A 196 0.53 12.87 12.82
C THR A 196 1.07 11.44 12.91
N GLU A 197 0.22 10.49 13.33
CA GLU A 197 0.55 9.07 13.30
C GLU A 197 0.67 8.58 11.86
N HIS A 198 1.31 7.44 11.67
CA HIS A 198 1.57 6.85 10.36
C HIS A 198 1.27 5.35 10.37
N CYS A 199 1.07 4.76 9.19
CA CYS A 199 0.88 3.32 9.08
C CYS A 199 2.23 2.62 9.23
N ASP A 200 2.36 1.79 10.26
CA ASP A 200 3.42 0.79 10.40
C ASP A 200 2.77 -0.39 11.12
N ILE A 201 2.36 -1.39 10.34
CA ILE A 201 1.77 -2.61 10.85
C ILE A 201 2.79 -3.73 10.67
N SER A 202 3.07 -4.49 11.72
CA SER A 202 4.01 -5.62 11.68
C SER A 202 3.30 -6.95 11.81
N ILE A 203 3.84 -7.96 11.12
CA ILE A 203 3.54 -9.37 11.43
C ILE A 203 4.49 -9.80 12.56
N GLU A 204 3.95 -9.97 13.76
CA GLU A 204 4.74 -10.34 14.95
C GLU A 204 4.99 -11.84 15.04
N ASP A 205 3.97 -12.64 14.73
CA ASP A 205 4.01 -14.10 14.89
C ASP A 205 2.96 -14.76 14.00
N VAL A 206 3.25 -15.98 13.54
CA VAL A 206 2.27 -16.82 12.85
C VAL A 206 2.28 -18.21 13.46
N THR A 207 1.18 -18.54 14.14
CA THR A 207 0.95 -19.86 14.69
C THR A 207 0.24 -20.72 13.65
N TRP A 208 0.86 -21.84 13.27
CA TRP A 208 0.23 -22.88 12.46
C TRP A 208 -0.22 -24.03 13.35
N SER A 209 -1.52 -24.31 13.33
CA SER A 209 -2.15 -25.42 14.04
C SER A 209 -2.87 -26.35 13.07
N VAL A 210 -2.77 -27.66 13.32
CA VAL A 210 -3.52 -28.67 12.58
C VAL A 210 -4.40 -29.41 13.61
N PRO A 211 -5.70 -29.60 13.35
CA PRO A 211 -6.57 -30.32 14.26
C PRO A 211 -6.09 -31.78 14.38
N THR A 212 -6.09 -32.28 15.61
CA THR A 212 -5.85 -33.70 15.88
C THR A 212 -7.18 -34.45 15.84
N ASP A 213 -7.18 -35.63 15.25
CA ASP A 213 -8.34 -36.53 15.21
C ASP A 213 -8.54 -37.29 16.54
N GLY A 214 -7.64 -37.09 17.51
CA GLY A 214 -7.67 -37.70 18.83
C GLY A 214 -7.23 -39.16 18.86
N ASP A 215 -6.76 -39.72 17.73
CA ASP A 215 -6.30 -41.10 17.67
C ASP A 215 -4.98 -41.27 18.46
N PRO A 216 -4.98 -42.08 19.53
CA PRO A 216 -3.80 -42.22 20.38
C PRO A 216 -2.60 -42.86 19.68
N ASP A 217 -2.81 -43.72 18.68
CA ASP A 217 -1.72 -44.35 17.93
C ASP A 217 -1.05 -43.33 17.00
N ARG A 218 -1.84 -42.52 16.31
CA ARG A 218 -1.30 -41.44 15.45
C ARG A 218 -0.60 -40.37 16.26
N GLU A 219 -1.14 -40.02 17.42
CA GLU A 219 -0.51 -39.05 18.32
C GLU A 219 0.82 -39.56 18.89
N ALA A 220 0.90 -40.86 19.22
CA ALA A 220 2.14 -41.51 19.63
C ALA A 220 3.20 -41.45 18.51
N ASP A 221 2.81 -41.79 17.28
CA ASP A 221 3.70 -41.74 16.11
C ASP A 221 4.17 -40.31 15.80
N ARG A 222 3.27 -39.31 15.91
CA ARG A 222 3.61 -37.88 15.75
C ARG A 222 4.67 -37.46 16.77
N LYS A 223 4.47 -37.76 18.06
CA LYS A 223 5.43 -37.42 19.13
C LYS A 223 6.79 -38.07 18.92
N ARG A 224 6.82 -39.32 18.43
CA ARG A 224 8.07 -40.01 18.07
C ARG A 224 8.78 -39.30 16.92
N GLN A 225 8.07 -38.99 15.83
CA GLN A 225 8.64 -38.25 14.69
C GLN A 225 9.18 -36.88 15.11
N GLU A 226 8.46 -36.16 15.98
CA GLU A 226 8.94 -34.87 16.52
C GLU A 226 10.20 -35.01 17.37
N LYS A 227 10.32 -36.09 18.16
CA LYS A 227 11.54 -36.38 18.93
C LYS A 227 12.72 -36.74 18.02
N GLU A 228 12.48 -37.49 16.95
CA GLU A 228 13.50 -37.87 15.96
C GLU A 228 13.94 -36.69 15.09
N ALA A 229 13.01 -35.79 14.74
CA ALA A 229 13.29 -34.59 13.97
C ALA A 229 14.06 -33.51 14.76
N LYS A 230 14.01 -33.56 16.09
CA LYS A 230 14.79 -32.65 16.94
C LYS A 230 16.28 -32.89 16.73
N THR A 231 16.99 -31.85 16.33
CA THR A 231 18.45 -31.88 16.22
C THR A 231 19.05 -32.23 17.59
N PRO A 232 19.85 -33.30 17.70
CA PRO A 232 20.46 -33.68 18.96
C PRO A 232 21.40 -32.58 19.44
N SER A 233 21.40 -32.31 20.75
CA SER A 233 22.33 -31.34 21.31
C SER A 233 23.79 -31.79 21.10
N LEU A 234 24.71 -30.83 21.10
CA LEU A 234 26.15 -31.13 20.98
C LEU A 234 26.60 -32.12 22.07
N SER A 235 26.13 -31.93 23.31
CA SER A 235 26.41 -32.85 24.43
C SER A 235 25.80 -34.22 24.21
N SER A 236 24.55 -34.32 23.74
CA SER A 236 23.89 -35.60 23.45
C SER A 236 24.68 -36.37 22.37
N SER A 237 25.05 -35.68 21.29
CA SER A 237 25.82 -36.23 20.19
C SER A 237 27.21 -36.71 20.64
N ARG A 238 27.93 -35.91 21.43
CA ARG A 238 29.25 -36.28 21.98
C ARG A 238 29.19 -37.38 23.04
N ASN A 239 28.08 -37.45 23.79
CA ASN A 239 27.88 -38.46 24.82
C ASN A 239 27.32 -39.77 24.26
N GLN A 240 26.82 -39.79 23.01
CA GLN A 240 26.29 -40.98 22.36
C GLN A 240 27.31 -42.14 22.28
N PRO A 241 28.58 -41.94 21.88
CA PRO A 241 29.58 -43.01 21.85
C PRO A 241 30.15 -43.40 23.23
N LEU A 242 29.86 -42.65 24.29
CA LEU A 242 30.38 -42.97 25.63
C LEU A 242 29.77 -44.26 26.17
N PRO A 243 30.57 -45.15 26.79
CA PRO A 243 30.06 -46.38 27.37
C PRO A 243 29.01 -46.08 28.45
N LYS A 244 27.86 -46.76 28.38
CA LYS A 244 26.79 -46.63 29.37
C LYS A 244 26.96 -47.68 30.46
N ARG A 245 27.00 -47.24 31.72
CA ARG A 245 27.13 -48.14 32.88
C ARG A 245 25.99 -49.18 32.95
N ALA A 246 24.77 -48.79 32.60
CA ALA A 246 23.61 -49.70 32.52
C ALA A 246 23.74 -50.80 31.44
N ASN A 247 24.61 -50.60 30.42
CA ASN A 247 24.91 -51.65 29.44
C ASN A 247 25.95 -52.65 29.96
N GLN A 248 26.78 -52.24 30.93
CA GLN A 248 27.79 -53.09 31.57
C GLN A 248 27.24 -53.90 32.75
N PHE A 249 26.22 -53.38 33.43
CA PHE A 249 25.58 -54.01 34.60
C PHE A 249 24.06 -54.14 34.37
N PRO A 250 23.57 -55.29 33.89
CA PRO A 250 22.16 -55.49 33.57
C PRO A 250 21.22 -55.29 34.77
N ASP A 251 21.68 -55.56 35.99
CA ASP A 251 20.91 -55.38 37.24
C ASP A 251 20.53 -53.91 37.51
N LEU A 252 21.18 -52.96 36.82
CA LEU A 252 20.82 -51.54 36.87
C LEU A 252 19.65 -51.17 35.95
N LYS A 253 19.18 -52.09 35.08
CA LYS A 253 18.05 -51.83 34.19
C LYS A 253 16.74 -52.10 34.92
N ASP A 254 15.82 -51.15 34.85
CA ASP A 254 14.47 -51.24 35.39
C ASP A 254 13.40 -51.08 34.30
N PHE A 255 12.15 -50.93 34.73
CA PHE A 255 11.01 -50.68 33.85
C PHE A 255 11.24 -49.49 32.89
N TYR A 256 11.79 -48.38 33.37
CA TYR A 256 11.95 -47.14 32.61
C TYR A 256 13.03 -47.22 31.52
N ASN A 257 13.89 -48.23 31.55
CA ASN A 257 14.86 -48.46 30.47
C ASN A 257 14.23 -49.03 29.19
N SER A 258 13.00 -49.57 29.27
CA SER A 258 12.26 -50.12 28.13
C SER A 258 10.86 -49.51 27.94
N TYR A 259 10.36 -48.79 28.94
CA TYR A 259 9.09 -48.10 28.90
C TYR A 259 9.11 -46.95 27.88
N ASP A 260 8.15 -46.94 26.97
CA ASP A 260 7.88 -45.82 26.08
C ASP A 260 6.72 -44.99 26.64
N PRO A 261 6.97 -43.81 27.22
CA PRO A 261 5.93 -42.96 27.79
C PRO A 261 4.97 -42.37 26.74
N ASP A 262 5.30 -42.40 25.45
CA ASP A 262 4.43 -41.86 24.39
C ASP A 262 3.62 -42.93 23.66
N ALA A 263 3.87 -44.23 23.92
CA ALA A 263 3.14 -45.30 23.28
C ALA A 263 1.65 -45.28 23.66
N ALA A 264 0.78 -45.50 22.68
CA ALA A 264 -0.65 -45.64 22.91
C ALA A 264 -0.95 -46.84 23.81
N THR A 265 -1.67 -46.61 24.91
CA THR A 265 -2.10 -47.66 25.83
C THR A 265 -3.44 -48.26 25.40
N GLU A 266 -3.78 -49.44 25.93
CA GLU A 266 -5.11 -50.02 25.70
C GLU A 266 -6.21 -49.12 26.27
N GLU A 267 -5.98 -48.46 27.42
CA GLU A 267 -6.98 -47.56 27.98
C GLU A 267 -7.24 -46.34 27.08
N SER A 268 -6.20 -45.78 26.45
CA SER A 268 -6.38 -44.62 25.55
C SER A 268 -7.10 -45.01 24.26
N ARG A 269 -6.82 -46.20 23.70
CA ARG A 269 -7.55 -46.74 22.53
C ARG A 269 -9.02 -46.99 22.84
N ASP A 270 -9.32 -47.55 24.01
CA ASP A 270 -10.70 -47.79 24.41
C ASP A 270 -11.46 -46.51 24.73
N ALA A 271 -10.79 -45.51 25.33
CA ALA A 271 -11.36 -44.18 25.50
C ALA A 271 -11.67 -43.51 24.15
N TYR A 272 -10.77 -43.64 23.17
CA TYR A 272 -10.97 -43.13 21.82
C TYR A 272 -12.17 -43.78 21.11
N LYS A 273 -12.32 -45.11 21.20
CA LYS A 273 -13.49 -45.81 20.66
C LYS A 273 -14.80 -45.30 21.26
N ARG A 274 -14.87 -45.14 22.58
CA ARG A 274 -16.06 -44.61 23.27
C ARG A 274 -16.36 -43.16 22.88
N MET A 275 -15.34 -42.37 22.56
CA MET A 275 -15.53 -41.02 22.03
C MET A 275 -16.19 -41.08 20.65
N LEU A 276 -15.66 -41.90 19.74
CA LEU A 276 -16.18 -42.06 18.38
C LEU A 276 -17.64 -42.55 18.34
N GLU A 277 -18.03 -43.43 19.28
CA GLU A 277 -19.42 -43.91 19.41
C GLU A 277 -20.43 -42.82 19.81
N LYS A 278 -19.98 -41.75 20.46
CA LYS A 278 -20.83 -40.64 20.93
C LYS A 278 -20.99 -39.52 19.91
N LEU A 279 -20.16 -39.50 18.86
CA LEU A 279 -20.14 -38.44 17.86
C LEU A 279 -21.16 -38.71 16.75
N SER A 280 -21.79 -37.64 16.26
CA SER A 280 -22.63 -37.72 15.07
C SER A 280 -21.79 -37.97 13.81
N GLU A 281 -22.41 -38.36 12.71
CA GLU A 281 -21.70 -38.52 11.44
C GLU A 281 -21.11 -37.19 10.92
N GLU A 282 -21.76 -36.06 11.24
CA GLU A 282 -21.23 -34.71 10.94
C GLU A 282 -19.97 -34.42 11.77
N ASP A 283 -19.97 -34.74 13.07
CA ASP A 283 -18.80 -34.52 13.94
C ASP A 283 -17.62 -35.43 13.54
N LYS A 284 -17.90 -36.67 13.12
CA LYS A 284 -16.88 -37.59 12.59
C LYS A 284 -16.27 -37.06 11.29
N ALA A 285 -17.08 -36.44 10.42
CA ALA A 285 -16.57 -35.79 9.21
C ALA A 285 -15.68 -34.58 9.54
N LEU A 286 -16.01 -33.82 10.58
CA LEU A 286 -15.19 -32.70 11.06
C LEU A 286 -13.83 -33.17 11.63
N LEU A 287 -13.78 -34.31 12.33
CA LEU A 287 -12.51 -34.91 12.79
C LEU A 287 -11.59 -35.33 11.63
N GLN A 288 -12.15 -35.63 10.46
CA GLN A 288 -11.37 -35.95 9.26
C GLN A 288 -10.91 -34.69 8.51
N ASN A 289 -11.37 -33.50 8.90
CA ASN A 289 -10.98 -32.25 8.27
C ASN A 289 -9.54 -31.90 8.66
N LYS A 290 -8.61 -32.09 7.71
CA LYS A 290 -7.18 -31.78 7.87
C LYS A 290 -6.82 -30.33 7.52
N SER A 291 -7.78 -29.41 7.63
CA SER A 291 -7.52 -28.01 7.35
C SER A 291 -6.46 -27.44 8.30
N ASN A 292 -5.63 -26.57 7.76
CA ASN A 292 -4.65 -25.80 8.51
C ASN A 292 -5.32 -24.57 9.11
N PHE A 293 -5.07 -24.32 10.39
CA PHE A 293 -5.51 -23.13 11.09
C PHE A 293 -4.29 -22.23 11.29
N TYR A 294 -4.39 -21.01 10.80
CA TYR A 294 -3.35 -20.01 10.95
C TYR A 294 -3.86 -18.88 11.82
N THR A 295 -3.08 -18.51 12.84
CA THR A 295 -3.32 -17.32 13.65
C THR A 295 -2.13 -16.39 13.48
N VAL A 296 -2.40 -15.20 12.96
CA VAL A 296 -1.42 -14.15 12.70
C VAL A 296 -1.56 -13.09 13.79
N LYS A 297 -0.49 -12.83 14.54
CA LYS A 297 -0.42 -11.72 15.48
C LYS A 297 0.12 -10.50 14.75
N LEU A 298 -0.56 -9.38 14.93
CA LEU A 298 -0.26 -8.11 14.28
C LEU A 298 -0.06 -7.04 15.34
N ALA A 299 0.88 -6.13 15.11
CA ALA A 299 1.02 -4.94 15.93
C ALA A 299 0.97 -3.67 15.07
N ASN A 300 0.32 -2.63 15.58
CA ASN A 300 0.28 -1.29 15.01
C ASN A 300 1.34 -0.43 15.71
N GLN A 301 2.52 -0.34 15.10
CA GLN A 301 3.69 0.38 15.61
C GLN A 301 3.59 1.88 15.36
N GLY A 302 2.98 2.28 14.24
CA GLY A 302 2.91 3.67 13.78
C GLY A 302 1.73 4.47 14.35
N GLY A 303 0.77 3.79 14.98
CA GLY A 303 -0.40 4.37 15.65
C GLY A 303 -1.60 4.60 14.74
N LEU A 304 -1.39 4.74 13.43
CA LEU A 304 -2.47 4.94 12.47
C LEU A 304 -3.22 3.63 12.21
N VAL A 305 -4.45 3.56 12.70
CA VAL A 305 -5.36 2.44 12.43
C VAL A 305 -5.66 2.37 10.93
N MET A 306 -5.45 1.18 10.34
CA MET A 306 -5.66 0.91 8.93
C MET A 306 -6.23 -0.52 8.72
N PRO A 307 -6.96 -0.78 7.63
CA PRO A 307 -7.30 -2.14 7.22
C PRO A 307 -6.04 -3.00 7.03
N VAL A 308 -6.16 -4.31 7.26
CA VAL A 308 -5.06 -5.27 7.12
C VAL A 308 -5.28 -6.09 5.86
N ILE A 309 -4.32 -6.05 4.93
CA ILE A 309 -4.37 -6.74 3.65
C ILE A 309 -3.22 -7.74 3.61
N LEU A 310 -3.55 -9.03 3.58
CA LEU A 310 -2.57 -10.12 3.62
C LEU A 310 -2.61 -10.90 2.31
N ARG A 311 -1.44 -11.11 1.70
CA ARG A 311 -1.25 -12.10 0.65
C ARG A 311 -0.69 -13.38 1.26
N VAL A 312 -1.44 -14.46 1.12
CA VAL A 312 -1.03 -15.81 1.50
C VAL A 312 -0.50 -16.50 0.26
N THR A 313 0.76 -16.95 0.28
CA THR A 313 1.32 -17.82 -0.76
C THR A 313 1.37 -19.24 -0.23
N TYR A 314 0.85 -20.19 -1.00
CA TYR A 314 0.79 -21.61 -0.64
C TYR A 314 1.93 -22.41 -1.27
N GLN A 315 2.13 -23.62 -0.76
CA GLN A 315 3.17 -24.54 -1.25
C GLN A 315 3.01 -24.91 -2.73
N ASP A 316 1.78 -24.87 -3.25
CA ASP A 316 1.47 -25.10 -4.67
C ASP A 316 1.64 -23.85 -5.55
N GLN A 317 2.20 -22.76 -5.00
CA GLN A 317 2.39 -21.44 -5.62
C GLN A 317 1.09 -20.67 -5.89
N SER A 318 -0.06 -21.17 -5.45
CA SER A 318 -1.28 -20.37 -5.49
C SER A 318 -1.23 -19.25 -4.44
N GLU A 319 -1.92 -18.15 -4.74
CA GLU A 319 -2.01 -16.98 -3.87
C GLU A 319 -3.46 -16.68 -3.51
N GLU A 320 -3.68 -16.21 -2.28
CA GLU A 320 -4.96 -15.70 -1.80
C GLU A 320 -4.76 -14.33 -1.14
N ILE A 321 -5.68 -13.40 -1.39
CA ILE A 321 -5.71 -12.10 -0.73
C ILE A 321 -6.81 -12.09 0.33
N ILE A 322 -6.41 -11.89 1.58
CA ILE A 322 -7.32 -11.71 2.71
C ILE A 322 -7.36 -10.22 3.05
N ARG A 323 -8.56 -9.63 3.03
CA ARG A 323 -8.80 -8.23 3.42
C ARG A 323 -9.58 -8.21 4.73
N LEU A 324 -8.98 -7.62 5.76
CA LEU A 324 -9.60 -7.43 7.07
C LEU A 324 -9.83 -5.93 7.25
N PRO A 325 -11.04 -5.51 7.63
CA PRO A 325 -11.34 -4.10 7.75
C PRO A 325 -10.73 -3.54 9.06
N ALA A 326 -10.74 -2.21 9.21
CA ALA A 326 -10.05 -1.53 10.32
C ALA A 326 -10.58 -1.91 11.72
N GLU A 327 -11.79 -2.49 11.80
CA GLU A 327 -12.44 -2.95 13.03
C GLU A 327 -11.70 -4.09 13.71
N ILE A 328 -10.73 -4.73 13.04
CA ILE A 328 -9.82 -5.69 13.68
C ILE A 328 -9.09 -5.08 14.89
N TRP A 329 -8.92 -3.75 14.89
CA TRP A 329 -8.28 -2.95 15.93
C TRP A 329 -9.25 -2.42 17.00
N ALA A 330 -10.53 -2.77 16.95
CA ALA A 330 -11.56 -2.16 17.81
C ALA A 330 -11.40 -2.51 19.31
N ALA A 331 -10.88 -3.69 19.63
CA ALA A 331 -10.65 -4.13 21.01
C ALA A 331 -9.33 -3.59 21.58
N ASP A 332 -8.29 -3.54 20.75
CA ASP A 332 -6.97 -3.00 21.07
C ASP A 332 -6.38 -2.42 19.76
N ASN A 333 -6.08 -1.12 19.79
CA ASN A 333 -5.58 -0.40 18.61
C ASN A 333 -4.08 -0.60 18.35
N LEU A 334 -3.37 -1.26 19.27
CA LEU A 334 -1.95 -1.58 19.17
C LEU A 334 -1.71 -3.04 18.79
N ASN A 335 -2.58 -3.97 19.23
CA ASN A 335 -2.39 -5.40 18.99
C ASN A 335 -3.67 -6.03 18.43
N ALA A 336 -3.53 -6.79 17.36
CA ALA A 336 -4.63 -7.54 16.76
C ALA A 336 -4.23 -8.98 16.47
N GLN A 337 -5.24 -9.84 16.32
CA GLN A 337 -5.06 -11.20 15.86
C GLN A 337 -6.02 -11.49 14.72
N ALA A 338 -5.49 -11.99 13.61
CA ALA A 338 -6.27 -12.52 12.50
C ALA A 338 -6.17 -14.04 12.50
N SER A 339 -7.26 -14.73 12.19
CA SER A 339 -7.22 -16.19 12.01
C SER A 339 -7.93 -16.59 10.72
N PHE A 340 -7.34 -17.53 10.00
CA PHE A 340 -7.92 -18.08 8.77
C PHE A 340 -7.66 -19.59 8.66
N ILE A 341 -8.50 -20.26 7.89
CA ILE A 341 -8.49 -21.71 7.70
C ILE A 341 -8.20 -21.99 6.23
N SER A 342 -7.27 -22.90 5.94
CA SER A 342 -6.98 -23.31 4.56
C SER A 342 -6.68 -24.80 4.47
N ALA A 343 -7.19 -25.45 3.42
CA ALA A 343 -6.80 -26.82 3.09
C ALA A 343 -5.35 -26.92 2.61
N LYS A 344 -4.75 -25.79 2.20
CA LYS A 344 -3.38 -25.71 1.67
C LYS A 344 -2.42 -25.24 2.75
N THR A 345 -1.18 -25.73 2.68
CA THR A 345 -0.11 -25.29 3.57
C THR A 345 0.48 -23.97 3.08
N MET A 346 0.39 -22.93 3.91
CA MET A 346 1.00 -21.63 3.66
C MET A 346 2.54 -21.73 3.75
N VAL A 347 3.25 -21.07 2.83
CA VAL A 347 4.71 -20.93 2.86
C VAL A 347 5.16 -19.49 3.09
N GLN A 348 4.33 -18.51 2.73
CA GLN A 348 4.63 -17.10 2.92
C GLN A 348 3.36 -16.30 3.20
N LEU A 349 3.50 -15.27 4.03
CA LEU A 349 2.52 -14.23 4.29
C LEU A 349 3.20 -12.88 4.00
N GLU A 350 2.53 -12.02 3.22
CA GLU A 350 2.96 -10.65 2.95
C GLU A 350 1.85 -9.68 3.32
N LEU A 351 2.20 -8.66 4.11
CA LEU A 351 1.33 -7.56 4.50
C LEU A 351 1.45 -6.39 3.51
N ASP A 352 0.30 -5.81 3.19
CA ASP A 352 0.13 -4.71 2.24
C ASP A 352 0.89 -4.93 0.91
N PRO A 353 0.60 -6.04 0.20
CA PRO A 353 1.36 -6.44 -0.99
C PRO A 353 1.17 -5.47 -2.17
N MET A 354 0.11 -4.66 -2.15
CA MET A 354 -0.24 -3.69 -3.20
C MET A 354 0.08 -2.25 -2.80
N ARG A 355 0.63 -2.02 -1.60
CA ARG A 355 1.00 -0.70 -1.07
C ARG A 355 -0.19 0.26 -0.94
N GLU A 356 -1.31 -0.28 -0.49
CA GLU A 356 -2.60 0.39 -0.38
C GLU A 356 -2.73 1.25 0.90
N THR A 357 -1.89 1.04 1.92
CA THR A 357 -2.09 1.66 3.25
C THR A 357 -1.06 2.74 3.61
N ALA A 358 -0.10 3.00 2.72
CA ALA A 358 1.08 3.84 3.00
C ALA A 358 1.91 3.30 4.17
N ASP A 359 2.06 1.97 4.27
CA ASP A 359 2.94 1.38 5.29
C ASP A 359 4.38 1.90 5.13
N THR A 360 4.90 2.43 6.23
CA THR A 360 6.19 3.12 6.28
C THR A 360 7.37 2.19 6.51
N ASN A 361 7.12 0.96 6.97
CA ASN A 361 8.14 -0.06 7.16
C ASN A 361 7.70 -1.33 6.43
N ARG A 362 8.51 -1.81 5.49
CA ARG A 362 8.19 -3.05 4.75
C ARG A 362 9.02 -4.24 5.18
N ASP A 363 10.04 -4.03 6.02
CA ASP A 363 10.93 -5.10 6.46
C ASP A 363 10.22 -6.08 7.42
N ASN A 364 9.18 -5.59 8.11
CA ASN A 364 8.30 -6.31 9.04
C ASN A 364 6.99 -6.82 8.39
N ASN A 365 6.86 -6.71 7.06
CA ASN A 365 5.65 -7.13 6.33
C ASN A 365 5.66 -8.59 5.89
N TYR A 366 6.72 -9.34 6.17
CA TYR A 366 6.90 -10.69 5.64
C TYR A 366 7.04 -11.73 6.74
N PHE A 367 6.31 -12.83 6.59
CA PHE A 367 6.53 -14.06 7.33
C PHE A 367 6.70 -15.24 6.35
N PRO A 368 7.82 -15.98 6.39
CA PRO A 368 9.03 -15.69 7.18
C PRO A 368 9.71 -14.38 6.74
N PRO A 369 10.56 -13.77 7.58
CA PRO A 369 11.27 -12.54 7.25
C PRO A 369 12.10 -12.67 5.97
N LYS A 370 12.03 -11.65 5.12
CA LYS A 370 12.71 -11.60 3.82
C LYS A 370 13.77 -10.51 3.83
N LEU A 371 14.96 -10.81 3.32
CA LEU A 371 15.99 -9.79 3.11
C LEU A 371 15.75 -9.09 1.76
N GLU A 372 15.42 -7.80 1.79
CA GLU A 372 15.41 -6.97 0.59
C GLU A 372 16.81 -6.34 0.36
N PRO A 373 17.36 -6.40 -0.86
CA PRO A 373 18.69 -5.85 -1.15
C PRO A 373 18.65 -4.32 -1.16
N SER A 374 19.42 -3.67 -0.29
CA SER A 374 19.64 -2.21 -0.37
C SER A 374 20.63 -1.89 -1.50
N ARG A 375 20.24 -0.99 -2.41
CA ARG A 375 21.14 -0.48 -3.44
C ARG A 375 21.97 0.66 -2.87
N PHE A 376 23.28 0.48 -2.77
CA PHE A 376 24.21 1.56 -2.49
C PHE A 376 24.79 2.08 -3.81
N GLU A 377 24.43 3.31 -4.20
CA GLU A 377 25.04 3.96 -5.36
C GLU A 377 26.37 4.59 -4.94
N LEU A 378 27.47 4.11 -5.51
CA LEU A 378 28.79 4.76 -5.44
C LEU A 378 28.77 6.01 -6.32
N TYR A 379 28.28 7.13 -5.78
CA TYR A 379 28.35 8.41 -6.48
C TYR A 379 29.73 9.05 -6.31
N GLN A 380 30.58 8.95 -7.35
CA GLN A 380 31.55 10.01 -7.60
C GLN A 380 30.79 11.20 -8.18
N ARG A 381 30.72 12.27 -7.39
CA ARG A 381 30.09 13.53 -7.72
C ARG A 381 30.81 14.18 -8.91
N SER A 382 30.44 13.82 -10.14
CA SER A 382 30.62 14.74 -11.26
C SER A 382 29.48 15.76 -11.16
N GLU A 383 29.83 17.04 -11.14
CA GLU A 383 28.89 18.14 -11.25
C GLU A 383 28.20 18.08 -12.62
N SER A 384 27.25 17.17 -12.78
CA SER A 384 26.32 17.20 -13.89
C SER A 384 25.32 18.33 -13.62
N ASN A 385 25.68 19.47 -14.19
CA ASN A 385 24.91 20.70 -14.37
C ASN A 385 23.38 20.50 -14.28
N ARG A 386 22.82 20.56 -13.06
CA ARG A 386 21.38 20.61 -12.81
C ARG A 386 20.86 21.97 -13.30
N GLY A 387 20.57 22.07 -14.59
CA GLY A 387 19.96 23.25 -15.19
C GLY A 387 20.55 23.74 -16.51
N GLY A 388 21.36 22.95 -17.23
CA GLY A 388 21.99 23.40 -18.48
C GLY A 388 22.05 22.37 -19.62
N GLY A 389 21.32 21.25 -19.52
CA GLY A 389 21.24 20.25 -20.59
C GLY A 389 20.19 20.62 -21.63
N ASP A 390 20.47 20.35 -22.92
CA ASP A 390 19.50 20.57 -24.00
C ASP A 390 18.28 19.64 -23.82
N ASN A 391 17.06 20.15 -23.97
CA ASN A 391 15.87 19.32 -23.78
C ASN A 391 15.82 18.24 -24.90
N PRO A 392 15.29 17.03 -24.62
CA PRO A 392 15.31 15.94 -25.60
C PRO A 392 14.70 16.30 -26.95
N MET A 393 13.65 17.15 -26.96
CA MET A 393 12.98 17.60 -28.17
C MET A 393 13.89 18.49 -29.03
N ARG A 394 14.61 19.44 -28.41
CA ARG A 394 15.61 20.29 -29.09
C ARG A 394 16.81 19.47 -29.56
N ALA A 395 17.29 18.55 -28.73
CA ALA A 395 18.36 17.62 -29.10
C ALA A 395 17.97 16.75 -30.30
N GLN A 396 16.72 16.28 -30.37
CA GLN A 396 16.19 15.54 -31.50
C GLN A 396 16.09 16.41 -32.76
N ARG A 397 15.53 17.61 -32.68
CA ARG A 397 15.47 18.56 -33.82
C ARG A 397 16.85 18.83 -34.40
N LYS A 398 17.85 19.08 -33.56
CA LYS A 398 19.26 19.25 -34.00
C LYS A 398 19.81 18.03 -34.71
N ARG A 399 19.48 16.81 -34.26
CA ARG A 399 19.91 15.56 -34.92
C ARG A 399 19.25 15.40 -36.29
N GLU A 400 17.97 15.77 -36.42
CA GLU A 400 17.23 15.73 -37.68
C GLU A 400 17.76 16.76 -38.68
N GLU A 401 18.00 18.00 -38.25
CA GLU A 401 18.62 19.05 -39.06
C GLU A 401 20.02 18.65 -39.55
N ALA A 402 20.84 18.08 -38.65
CA ALA A 402 22.17 17.57 -39.02
C ALA A 402 22.09 16.41 -40.02
N LYS A 403 21.07 15.55 -39.92
CA LYS A 403 20.83 14.44 -40.86
C LYS A 403 20.42 14.97 -42.24
N GLN A 404 19.52 15.95 -42.29
CA GLN A 404 19.09 16.59 -43.54
C GLN A 404 20.27 17.32 -44.23
N LYS A 405 21.10 18.03 -43.46
CA LYS A 405 22.28 18.70 -43.99
C LYS A 405 23.27 17.72 -44.60
N LYS A 406 23.56 16.60 -43.92
CA LYS A 406 24.41 15.53 -44.45
C LYS A 406 23.84 14.90 -45.73
N GLN A 407 22.53 14.67 -45.80
CA GLN A 407 21.86 14.15 -47.00
C GLN A 407 21.93 15.12 -48.17
N ALA A 408 21.78 16.43 -47.93
CA ALA A 408 21.94 17.46 -48.95
C ALA A 408 23.38 17.55 -49.46
N GLU A 409 24.37 17.47 -48.56
CA GLU A 409 25.80 17.46 -48.92
C GLU A 409 26.18 16.20 -49.72
N SER A 410 25.66 15.02 -49.38
CA SER A 410 25.89 13.80 -50.17
C SER A 410 25.24 13.87 -51.55
N ALA A 411 24.01 14.39 -51.64
CA ALA A 411 23.31 14.55 -52.92
C ALA A 411 24.00 15.59 -53.83
N ALA A 412 24.60 16.64 -53.25
CA ALA A 412 25.41 17.61 -53.99
C ALA A 412 26.70 16.96 -54.52
N LYS A 413 27.40 16.17 -53.71
CA LYS A 413 28.61 15.45 -54.14
C LYS A 413 28.34 14.40 -55.22
N GLU A 414 27.22 13.66 -55.13
CA GLU A 414 26.83 12.72 -56.19
C GLU A 414 26.51 13.41 -57.52
N LYS A 415 25.95 14.63 -57.48
CA LYS A 415 25.74 15.44 -58.69
C LYS A 415 27.06 15.94 -59.28
N GLU A 416 28.01 16.37 -58.45
CA GLU A 416 29.34 16.79 -58.91
C GLU A 416 30.12 15.63 -59.55
N VAL A 417 30.10 14.43 -58.95
CA VAL A 417 30.76 13.24 -59.52
C VAL A 417 30.14 12.86 -60.88
N LYS A 418 28.81 12.86 -61.00
CA LYS A 418 28.13 12.58 -62.27
C LYS A 418 28.41 13.63 -63.36
N SER A 419 28.62 14.89 -62.99
CA SER A 419 29.01 15.95 -63.93
C SER A 419 30.49 15.92 -64.34
N SER A 420 31.31 15.08 -63.70
CA SER A 420 32.73 14.91 -64.03
C SER A 420 33.03 13.62 -64.81
N GLU A 421 32.03 12.76 -65.00
CA GLU A 421 32.10 11.53 -65.80
C GLU A 421 31.42 11.67 -67.19
N GLU A 422 30.83 12.83 -67.50
CA GLU A 422 30.45 13.29 -68.85
C GLU A 422 31.51 14.26 -69.39
#